data_AF-A0A7C1LXI2-F1
#
_entry.id   AF-A0A7C1LXI2-F1
#
_cell.length_a   1.000
_cell.length_b   1.000
_cell.length_c   1.000
_cell.angle_alpha   90.00
_cell.angle_beta   90.00
_cell.angle_gamma   90.00
#
_symmetry.space_group_name_H-M   'P 1'
#
loop_
_entity.id
_entity.type
_entity.pdbx_description
1 polymer ?
#
loop_
_entity_poly.entity_id
_entity_poly.type
_entity_poly.pdbx_seq_one_letter_code
_entity_poly.pdbx_strand_id
1 'polypeptide(L)'
;CAKIWIPPRINCSECYVSADWVELKHTGVIDVSTIVWYTTSEFVKNIPYGVAYVKLDGADTSLLQGIFSENLVPSKIRKGSRVKAVFKKEREGKMTDFFFVPEEEYEKWITKPEFEGGD
;
A
#
# COMPACT_ATOMS: atom_id res chain seq x y z
N CYS A 1 15.81 13.52 -14.64
CA CYS A 1 16.03 12.06 -14.65
C CYS A 1 14.75 11.23 -14.87
N ALA A 2 13.55 11.83 -14.94
CA ALA A 2 12.27 11.13 -15.14
C ALA A 2 11.90 10.08 -14.08
N LYS A 3 12.58 10.10 -12.93
CA LYS A 3 12.34 9.17 -11.82
C LYS A 3 11.03 9.54 -11.11
N ILE A 4 10.20 8.55 -10.84
CA ILE A 4 8.88 8.71 -10.20
C ILE A 4 8.94 8.14 -8.78
N TRP A 5 8.81 9.01 -7.77
CA TRP A 5 8.90 8.61 -6.37
C TRP A 5 7.53 8.42 -5.73
N ILE A 6 7.43 7.37 -4.92
CA ILE A 6 6.46 7.23 -3.84
C ILE A 6 7.18 6.76 -2.57
N PRO A 7 7.06 7.44 -1.41
CA PRO A 7 6.31 8.69 -1.16
C PRO A 7 6.75 9.89 -2.03
N PRO A 8 5.82 10.84 -2.32
CA PRO A 8 6.12 12.00 -3.17
C PRO A 8 7.16 12.91 -2.53
N ARG A 9 7.95 13.58 -3.37
CA ARG A 9 9.03 14.50 -2.97
C ARG A 9 8.91 15.80 -3.75
N ILE A 10 9.18 16.93 -3.10
CA ILE A 10 9.14 18.25 -3.75
C ILE A 10 10.33 18.42 -4.72
N ASN A 11 11.51 17.86 -4.37
CA ASN A 11 12.73 17.97 -5.17
C ASN A 11 13.36 16.60 -5.44
N CYS A 12 14.01 16.47 -6.59
CA CYS A 12 14.83 15.32 -6.93
C CYS A 12 16.14 15.32 -6.14
N SER A 13 16.46 14.24 -5.43
CA SER A 13 17.71 14.12 -4.65
C SER A 13 18.97 13.88 -5.50
N GLU A 14 18.81 13.57 -6.79
CA GLU A 14 19.91 13.34 -7.73
C GLU A 14 20.17 14.59 -8.61
N CYS A 15 19.10 15.22 -9.10
CA CYS A 15 19.19 16.39 -9.98
C CYS A 15 19.07 17.74 -9.24
N TYR A 16 18.61 17.75 -7.98
CA TYR A 16 18.41 18.95 -7.16
C TYR A 16 17.46 20.01 -7.77
N VAL A 17 16.52 19.58 -8.61
CA VAL A 17 15.46 20.43 -9.19
C VAL A 17 14.08 20.04 -8.63
N SER A 18 13.09 20.93 -8.76
CA SER A 18 11.70 20.65 -8.40
C SER A 18 11.13 19.49 -9.21
N ALA A 19 10.25 18.71 -8.59
CA ALA A 19 9.51 17.62 -9.21
C ALA A 19 8.04 18.00 -9.42
N ASP A 20 7.44 17.40 -10.46
CA ASP A 20 6.03 17.56 -10.77
C ASP A 20 5.20 16.45 -10.13
N TRP A 21 3.91 16.73 -9.91
CA TRP A 21 2.95 15.72 -9.46
C TRP A 21 2.56 14.81 -10.62
N VAL A 22 2.56 13.50 -10.37
CA VAL A 22 2.13 12.48 -11.32
C VAL A 22 1.17 11.55 -10.59
N GLU A 23 0.04 11.27 -11.22
CA GLU A 23 -0.91 10.28 -10.72
C GLU A 23 -0.42 8.86 -11.00
N LEU A 24 -0.47 8.01 -9.98
CA LEU A 24 -0.04 6.61 -10.06
C LEU A 24 -1.25 5.69 -9.98
N LYS A 25 -1.12 4.49 -10.56
CA LYS A 25 -2.13 3.45 -10.38
C LYS A 25 -2.16 2.99 -8.92
N HIS A 26 -3.34 2.61 -8.46
CA HIS A 26 -3.55 2.02 -7.14
C HIS A 26 -3.12 0.55 -7.06
N THR A 27 -2.56 0.00 -8.12
CA THR A 27 -2.06 -1.37 -8.24
C THR A 27 -0.54 -1.41 -8.15
N GLY A 28 0.02 -2.51 -7.66
CA GLY A 28 1.47 -2.64 -7.52
C GLY A 28 1.94 -4.05 -7.21
N VAL A 29 3.25 -4.17 -6.98
CA VAL A 29 3.92 -5.41 -6.59
C VAL A 29 4.57 -5.27 -5.22
N ILE A 30 4.54 -6.35 -4.44
CA ILE A 30 5.31 -6.44 -3.20
C ILE A 30 6.80 -6.63 -3.53
N ASP A 31 7.67 -5.77 -3.00
CA ASP A 31 9.12 -5.98 -3.08
C ASP A 31 9.66 -6.83 -1.93
N VAL A 32 9.17 -6.57 -0.71
CA VAL A 32 9.50 -7.30 0.52
C VAL A 32 8.37 -7.12 1.52
N SER A 33 8.13 -8.14 2.35
CA SER A 33 7.04 -8.15 3.33
C SER A 33 7.41 -8.87 4.62
N THR A 34 6.59 -8.66 5.64
CA THR A 34 6.62 -9.44 6.87
C THR A 34 5.21 -9.49 7.49
N ILE A 35 4.97 -10.49 8.35
CA ILE A 35 3.78 -10.55 9.20
C ILE A 35 4.17 -10.05 10.59
N VAL A 36 3.45 -9.05 11.06
CA VAL A 36 3.62 -8.46 12.38
C VAL A 36 2.74 -9.20 13.37
N TRP A 37 3.37 -9.87 14.32
CA TRP A 37 2.71 -10.65 15.38
C TRP A 37 2.58 -9.90 16.70
N TYR A 38 3.40 -8.87 16.91
CA TYR A 38 3.43 -8.07 18.13
C TYR A 38 3.59 -6.60 17.76
N THR A 39 2.88 -5.73 18.46
CA THR A 39 2.87 -4.29 18.18
C THR A 39 2.49 -3.49 19.42
N THR A 40 2.59 -2.15 19.36
CA THR A 40 2.19 -1.25 20.44
C THR A 40 0.67 -1.16 20.57
N SER A 41 0.17 -0.65 21.70
CA SER A 41 -1.25 -0.67 22.08
C SER A 41 -2.23 -0.20 20.99
N GLU A 42 -1.84 0.76 20.16
CA GLU A 42 -2.69 1.30 19.09
C GLU A 42 -3.02 0.30 17.98
N PHE A 43 -2.13 -0.66 17.71
CA PHE A 43 -2.30 -1.64 16.61
C PHE A 43 -2.58 -3.06 17.12
N VAL A 44 -2.65 -3.27 18.43
CA VAL A 44 -2.86 -4.59 19.05
C VAL A 44 -4.12 -5.29 18.56
N LYS A 45 -5.18 -4.53 18.22
CA LYS A 45 -6.44 -5.13 17.72
C LYS A 45 -6.33 -5.72 16.31
N ASN A 46 -5.27 -5.41 15.58
CA ASN A 46 -5.09 -5.79 14.17
C ASN A 46 -4.07 -6.92 13.98
N ILE A 47 -3.46 -7.45 15.05
CA ILE A 47 -2.50 -8.55 14.93
C ILE A 47 -3.21 -9.91 14.71
N PRO A 48 -2.63 -10.81 13.87
CA PRO A 48 -1.51 -10.54 12.98
C PRO A 48 -1.96 -9.69 11.76
N TYR A 49 -1.11 -8.75 11.33
CA TYR A 49 -1.27 -8.03 10.06
C TYR A 49 0.00 -8.08 9.22
N GLY A 50 -0.16 -7.97 7.90
CA GLY A 50 0.96 -7.86 6.97
C GLY A 50 1.43 -6.43 6.85
N VAL A 51 2.72 -6.24 6.60
CA VAL A 51 3.27 -4.98 6.07
C VAL A 51 4.21 -5.29 4.93
N ALA A 52 4.27 -4.41 3.94
CA ALA A 52 5.17 -4.58 2.81
C ALA A 52 5.62 -3.25 2.25
N TYR A 53 6.80 -3.26 1.64
CA TYR A 53 7.16 -2.25 0.64
C TYR A 53 6.48 -2.63 -0.67
N VAL A 54 5.57 -1.78 -1.13
CA VAL A 54 4.83 -1.93 -2.37
C VAL A 54 5.34 -0.94 -3.41
N LYS A 55 5.78 -1.45 -4.56
CA LYS A 55 6.10 -0.64 -5.74
C LYS A 55 4.84 -0.50 -6.59
N LEU A 56 4.26 0.69 -6.63
CA LEU A 56 3.10 0.98 -7.47
C LEU A 56 3.46 0.89 -8.96
N ASP A 57 2.50 0.51 -9.78
CA ASP A 57 2.68 0.47 -11.23
C ASP A 57 2.94 1.90 -11.75
N GLY A 58 4.08 2.10 -12.39
CA GLY A 58 4.55 3.40 -12.87
C GLY A 58 5.50 4.14 -11.91
N ALA A 59 5.69 3.66 -10.68
CA ALA A 59 6.68 4.22 -9.76
C ALA A 59 8.06 3.58 -9.91
N ASP A 60 9.11 4.30 -9.51
CA ASP A 60 10.48 3.79 -9.41
C ASP A 60 10.86 3.36 -7.98
N THR A 61 10.14 3.87 -6.97
CA THR A 61 10.35 3.55 -5.56
C THR A 61 9.14 2.90 -4.91
N SER A 62 9.32 2.41 -3.69
CA SER A 62 8.34 1.59 -2.98
C SER A 62 7.89 2.28 -1.70
N LEU A 63 6.62 2.13 -1.37
CA LEU A 63 5.98 2.67 -0.18
C LEU A 63 5.76 1.57 0.84
N LEU A 64 6.14 1.80 2.10
CA LEU A 64 5.78 0.91 3.20
C LEU A 64 4.30 1.12 3.59
N GLN A 65 3.51 0.07 3.55
CA GLN A 65 2.10 0.11 3.95
C GLN A 65 1.60 -1.26 4.45
N GLY A 66 0.51 -1.24 5.22
CA GLY A 66 -0.20 -2.43 5.66
C GLY A 66 -0.76 -3.26 4.50
N ILE A 67 -0.65 -4.58 4.63
CA ILE A 67 -1.24 -5.58 3.74
C ILE A 67 -2.24 -6.41 4.56
N PHE A 68 -3.48 -6.47 4.10
CA PHE A 68 -4.53 -7.27 4.71
C PHE A 68 -5.03 -8.32 3.73
N SER A 69 -5.46 -9.46 4.26
CA SER A 69 -6.04 -10.55 3.49
C SER A 69 -7.05 -11.30 4.35
N GLU A 70 -8.09 -11.88 3.74
CA GLU A 70 -9.03 -12.76 4.44
C GLU A 70 -8.33 -13.99 5.05
N ASN A 71 -7.19 -14.40 4.48
CA ASN A 71 -6.38 -15.50 4.96
C ASN A 71 -4.90 -15.12 4.88
N LEU A 72 -4.46 -14.32 5.86
CA LEU A 72 -3.09 -13.80 5.90
C LEU A 72 -2.07 -14.93 6.14
N VAL A 73 -1.35 -15.29 5.08
CA VAL A 73 -0.26 -16.27 5.12
C VAL A 73 0.96 -15.76 4.35
N PRO A 74 2.20 -16.17 4.71
CA PRO A 74 3.41 -15.68 4.05
C PRO A 74 3.42 -15.87 2.53
N SER A 75 2.83 -16.96 2.05
CA SER A 75 2.75 -17.25 0.61
C SER A 75 1.90 -16.23 -0.15
N LYS A 76 0.88 -15.63 0.45
CA LYS A 76 0.03 -14.63 -0.22
C LYS A 76 0.72 -13.27 -0.35
N ILE A 77 1.48 -12.88 0.65
CA ILE A 77 2.11 -11.56 0.71
C ILE A 77 3.59 -11.57 0.33
N ARG A 78 4.06 -12.51 -0.50
CA ARG A 78 5.49 -12.65 -0.85
C ARG A 78 5.94 -11.64 -1.92
N LYS A 79 7.25 -11.53 -2.12
CA LYS A 79 7.83 -10.74 -3.22
C LYS A 79 7.20 -11.14 -4.57
N GLY A 80 6.82 -10.14 -5.36
CA GLY A 80 6.18 -10.29 -6.66
C GLY A 80 4.67 -10.48 -6.62
N SER A 81 4.05 -10.68 -5.44
CA SER A 81 2.59 -10.73 -5.32
C SER A 81 1.97 -9.41 -5.77
N ARG A 82 0.87 -9.52 -6.53
CA ARG A 82 0.07 -8.40 -6.98
C ARG A 82 -0.88 -7.92 -5.89
N VAL A 83 -0.95 -6.61 -5.72
CA VAL A 83 -1.79 -5.97 -4.72
C VAL A 83 -2.49 -4.73 -5.27
N LYS A 84 -3.61 -4.37 -4.66
CA LYS A 84 -4.37 -3.14 -4.98
C LYS A 84 -4.73 -2.39 -3.70
N ALA A 85 -4.63 -1.07 -3.73
CA ALA A 85 -4.94 -0.21 -2.61
C ALA A 85 -6.45 -0.16 -2.38
N VAL A 86 -6.86 -0.31 -1.13
CA VAL A 86 -8.22 -0.13 -0.64
C VAL A 86 -8.22 1.09 0.28
N PHE A 87 -9.14 2.01 0.03
CA PHE A 87 -9.26 3.26 0.77
C PHE A 87 -10.46 3.20 1.71
N LYS A 88 -10.38 3.85 2.86
CA LYS A 88 -11.54 4.11 3.71
C LYS A 88 -12.49 5.08 3.02
N LYS A 89 -13.79 4.93 3.30
CA LYS A 89 -14.84 5.84 2.85
C LYS A 89 -14.68 7.25 3.41
N GLU A 90 -14.43 7.34 4.71
CA GLU A 90 -14.12 8.59 5.39
C GLU A 90 -12.61 8.65 5.64
N ARG A 91 -11.97 9.71 5.14
CA ARG A 91 -10.51 9.88 5.13
C ARG A 91 -10.10 11.15 5.88
N GLU A 92 -9.06 11.03 6.70
CA GLU A 92 -8.53 12.09 7.56
C GLU A 92 -7.14 12.57 7.13
N GLY A 93 -6.61 12.06 6.02
CA GLY A 93 -5.25 12.33 5.54
C GLY A 93 -4.17 11.53 6.26
N LYS A 94 -4.53 10.41 6.92
CA LYS A 94 -3.61 9.55 7.67
C LYS A 94 -3.11 8.40 6.79
N MET A 95 -1.91 7.89 7.06
CA MET A 95 -1.41 6.68 6.40
C MET A 95 -2.30 5.46 6.63
N THR A 96 -3.10 5.45 7.71
CA THR A 96 -4.07 4.39 8.00
C THR A 96 -5.38 4.53 7.23
N ASP A 97 -5.53 5.54 6.37
CA ASP A 97 -6.73 5.71 5.53
C ASP A 97 -6.76 4.79 4.32
N PHE A 98 -5.66 4.09 4.05
CA PHE A 98 -5.60 3.06 3.04
C PHE A 98 -4.68 1.93 3.47
N PHE A 99 -4.83 0.80 2.81
CA PHE A 99 -3.95 -0.36 2.90
C PHE A 99 -4.00 -1.08 1.57
N PHE A 100 -3.18 -2.12 1.40
CA PHE A 100 -3.27 -2.97 0.22
C PHE A 100 -3.84 -4.34 0.57
N VAL A 101 -4.44 -4.97 -0.43
CA VAL A 101 -4.91 -6.36 -0.37
C VAL A 101 -4.38 -7.11 -1.60
N PRO A 102 -4.25 -8.45 -1.55
CA PRO A 102 -4.03 -9.23 -2.76
C PRO A 102 -5.03 -8.82 -3.84
N GLU A 103 -4.56 -8.59 -5.07
CA GLU A 103 -5.40 -8.05 -6.15
C GLU A 103 -6.66 -8.92 -6.40
N GLU A 104 -6.54 -10.23 -6.23
CA GLU A 104 -7.65 -11.21 -6.29
C GLU A 104 -8.72 -11.06 -5.18
N GLU A 105 -8.40 -10.39 -4.08
CA GLU A 105 -9.32 -10.14 -2.97
C GLU A 105 -9.96 -8.75 -3.03
N TYR A 106 -9.50 -7.87 -3.92
CA TYR A 106 -9.88 -6.46 -3.95
C TYR A 106 -11.40 -6.24 -3.91
N GLU A 107 -12.14 -6.89 -4.81
CA GLU A 107 -13.61 -6.77 -4.92
C GLU A 107 -14.31 -7.08 -3.59
N LYS A 108 -13.85 -8.10 -2.86
CA LYS A 108 -14.44 -8.44 -1.56
C LYS A 108 -14.20 -7.36 -0.52
N TRP A 109 -13.02 -6.75 -0.52
CA TRP A 109 -12.66 -5.74 0.46
C TRP A 109 -13.42 -4.44 0.27
N ILE A 110 -13.64 -4.03 -0.99
CA ILE A 110 -14.35 -2.79 -1.30
C ILE A 110 -15.86 -2.87 -1.11
N THR A 111 -16.43 -4.08 -1.06
CA THR A 111 -17.86 -4.26 -0.74
C THR A 111 -18.18 -4.06 0.75
N LYS A 112 -17.16 -3.99 1.62
CA LYS A 112 -17.37 -3.73 3.06
C LYS A 112 -17.74 -2.26 3.27
N PRO A 113 -18.67 -1.93 4.16
CA PRO A 113 -19.25 -0.60 4.28
C PRO A 113 -18.24 0.50 4.70
N GLU A 114 -17.10 0.11 5.28
CA GLU A 114 -16.05 1.03 5.73
C GLU A 114 -15.09 1.45 4.60
N PHE A 115 -15.09 0.73 3.47
CA PHE A 115 -14.12 0.91 2.39
C PHE A 115 -14.79 1.33 1.09
N GLU A 116 -14.01 2.00 0.25
CA GLU A 116 -14.42 2.42 -1.09
C GLU A 116 -14.00 1.40 -2.13
N GLY A 117 -14.83 1.26 -3.16
CA GLY A 117 -14.35 0.81 -4.46
C GLY A 117 -15.49 0.68 -5.46
N GLY A 118 -15.21 0.64 -6.74
CA GLY A 118 -13.96 0.86 -7.45
C GLY A 118 -14.40 0.83 -8.90
N ASP A 119 -14.17 1.91 -9.65
CA ASP A 119 -14.58 2.01 -11.05
C ASP A 119 -13.95 0.89 -11.92
#